data_AF-A0A7Y0F1H9-F1
#
_entry.id   AF-A0A7Y0F1H9-F1
#
_cell.length_a   1.000
_cell.length_b   1.000
_cell.length_c   1.000
_cell.angle_alpha   90.00
_cell.angle_beta   90.00
_cell.angle_gamma   90.00
#
_symmetry.space_group_name_H-M   'P 1'
#
loop_
_entity.id
_entity.type
_entity.pdbx_description
1 polymer ?
#
loop_
_entity_poly.entity_id
_entity_poly.type
_entity_poly.pdbx_seq_one_letter_code
_entity_poly.pdbx_strand_id
1 'polypeptide(L)'
;MSEEDQTTKPAQSAEDALPDDFEPLTVTYERLRHSTDVEELSRFARTPLPDRADQAAFSRATALLEAVAGNAHTPVEDRVFLAETMPFPNVLVKLSGDPEASVRKAVAGNEADKNWLVGLLTKDADPEVRDTALLNPRTSWKMRLEGAQNPDVDAATLDALSRLGVETEQNAPAVLASMVRRAVAGNPNVSPETKARLARDPSGEVARRAAE
;
A
#
# COMPACT_ATOMS: atom_id res chain seq x y z
N MET A 1 16.66 -78.58 1.03
CA MET A 1 17.11 -78.88 -0.35
C MET A 1 15.87 -78.84 -1.21
N SER A 2 15.55 -77.80 -1.96
CA SER A 2 16.30 -76.63 -2.45
C SER A 2 15.26 -75.52 -2.70
N GLU A 3 15.45 -74.29 -2.20
CA GLU A 3 15.95 -73.12 -2.96
C GLU A 3 15.30 -72.93 -4.33
N GLU A 4 14.39 -71.95 -4.42
CA GLU A 4 14.38 -71.01 -5.54
C GLU A 4 13.94 -69.63 -5.03
N ASP A 5 14.89 -68.71 -5.19
CA ASP A 5 14.93 -67.31 -4.77
C ASP A 5 14.26 -66.44 -5.85
N GLN A 6 13.30 -65.60 -5.49
CA GLN A 6 12.78 -64.53 -6.36
C GLN A 6 13.07 -63.18 -5.72
N THR A 7 14.29 -62.71 -5.94
CA THR A 7 14.67 -61.30 -5.87
C THR A 7 14.12 -60.47 -7.02
N THR A 8 13.90 -59.18 -6.74
CA THR A 8 13.76 -57.99 -7.61
C THR A 8 12.43 -57.81 -8.37
N LYS A 9 11.76 -56.64 -8.34
CA LYS A 9 12.20 -55.24 -8.23
C LYS A 9 11.01 -54.37 -7.75
N PRO A 10 11.20 -53.31 -6.95
CA PRO A 10 10.15 -52.30 -6.76
C PRO A 10 9.94 -51.53 -8.06
N ALA A 11 8.68 -51.36 -8.45
CA ALA A 11 8.28 -50.50 -9.57
C ALA A 11 8.84 -49.09 -9.32
N GLN A 12 9.68 -48.62 -10.24
CA GLN A 12 10.11 -47.23 -10.28
C GLN A 12 8.85 -46.38 -10.47
N SER A 13 8.57 -45.56 -9.46
CA SER A 13 7.62 -44.45 -9.55
C SER A 13 8.00 -43.62 -10.77
N ALA A 14 7.09 -43.51 -11.73
CA ALA A 14 7.22 -42.56 -12.82
C ALA A 14 7.32 -41.17 -12.19
N GLU A 15 8.49 -40.56 -12.29
CA GLU A 15 8.67 -39.14 -12.09
C GLU A 15 7.74 -38.44 -13.10
N ASP A 16 6.78 -37.67 -12.58
CA ASP A 16 6.00 -36.70 -13.34
C ASP A 16 6.99 -35.71 -13.97
N ALA A 17 7.47 -36.01 -15.17
CA ALA A 17 8.30 -35.11 -15.94
C ALA A 17 7.44 -33.90 -16.34
N LEU A 18 7.77 -32.75 -15.76
CA LEU A 18 7.18 -31.46 -16.13
C LEU A 18 7.42 -31.20 -17.64
N PRO A 19 6.50 -30.50 -18.35
CA PRO A 19 6.68 -30.16 -19.76
C PRO A 19 8.03 -29.47 -20.00
N ASP A 20 8.67 -29.70 -21.15
CA ASP A 20 9.99 -29.13 -21.49
C ASP A 20 10.03 -27.58 -21.46
N ASP A 21 8.88 -26.92 -21.59
CA ASP A 21 8.72 -25.46 -21.54
C ASP A 21 8.30 -24.90 -20.16
N PHE A 22 8.23 -25.75 -19.11
CA PHE A 22 7.83 -25.33 -17.78
C PHE A 22 9.01 -24.74 -16.99
N GLU A 23 9.03 -23.42 -16.82
CA GLU A 23 9.96 -22.75 -15.92
C GLU A 23 9.37 -22.66 -14.50
N PRO A 24 10.02 -23.26 -13.48
CA PRO A 24 9.57 -23.19 -12.09
C PRO A 24 9.44 -21.75 -11.61
N LEU A 25 8.40 -21.46 -10.81
CA LEU A 25 8.17 -20.11 -10.27
C LEU A 25 9.41 -19.53 -9.59
N THR A 26 10.15 -20.34 -8.82
CA THR A 26 11.37 -19.92 -8.13
C THR A 26 12.46 -19.45 -9.10
N VAL A 27 12.60 -20.10 -10.26
CA VAL A 27 13.58 -19.72 -11.28
C VAL A 27 13.21 -18.38 -11.91
N THR A 28 11.95 -18.23 -12.38
CA THR A 28 11.49 -16.95 -12.93
C THR A 28 11.55 -15.83 -11.89
N TYR A 29 11.15 -16.12 -10.64
CA TYR A 29 11.16 -15.15 -9.54
C TYR A 29 12.57 -14.62 -9.27
N GLU A 30 13.55 -15.51 -9.08
CA GLU A 30 14.93 -15.08 -8.80
C GLU A 30 15.57 -14.38 -10.00
N ARG A 31 15.22 -14.80 -11.24
CA ARG A 31 15.61 -14.06 -12.45
C ARG A 31 15.09 -12.63 -12.42
N LEU A 32 13.77 -12.44 -12.22
CA LEU A 32 13.18 -11.10 -12.20
C LEU A 32 13.68 -10.25 -11.05
N ARG A 33 13.95 -10.84 -9.89
CA ARG A 33 14.49 -10.13 -8.72
C ARG A 33 15.87 -9.52 -8.97
N HIS A 34 16.68 -10.15 -9.80
CA HIS A 34 18.05 -9.74 -10.10
C HIS A 34 18.24 -9.24 -11.54
N SER A 35 17.17 -9.17 -12.33
CA SER A 35 17.22 -8.74 -13.71
C SER A 35 17.61 -7.26 -13.80
N THR A 36 18.46 -6.96 -14.77
CA THR A 36 18.75 -5.59 -15.23
C THR A 36 18.01 -5.28 -16.53
N ASP A 37 17.25 -6.24 -17.07
CA ASP A 37 16.45 -6.07 -18.28
C ASP A 37 15.18 -5.30 -17.94
N VAL A 38 15.25 -4.00 -18.19
CA VAL A 38 14.16 -3.06 -17.93
C VAL A 38 12.91 -3.41 -18.73
N GLU A 39 13.05 -3.86 -19.98
CA GLU A 39 11.91 -4.19 -20.84
C GLU A 39 11.17 -5.44 -20.34
N GLU A 40 11.91 -6.45 -19.86
CA GLU A 40 11.33 -7.62 -19.22
C GLU A 40 10.54 -7.24 -17.96
N LEU A 41 11.14 -6.42 -17.08
CA LEU A 41 10.50 -5.96 -15.85
C LEU A 41 9.22 -5.16 -16.13
N SER A 42 9.28 -4.21 -17.08
CA SER A 42 8.12 -3.44 -17.53
C SER A 42 7.01 -4.33 -18.09
N ARG A 43 7.37 -5.35 -18.88
CA ARG A 43 6.40 -6.31 -19.42
C ARG A 43 5.66 -7.03 -18.30
N PHE A 44 6.37 -7.54 -17.29
CA PHE A 44 5.71 -8.19 -16.15
C PHE A 44 4.85 -7.21 -15.35
N ALA A 45 5.33 -5.99 -15.09
CA ALA A 45 4.57 -4.97 -14.36
C ALA A 45 3.23 -4.62 -15.04
N ARG A 46 3.22 -4.56 -16.38
CA ARG A 46 2.07 -4.08 -17.17
C ARG A 46 1.15 -5.20 -17.69
N THR A 47 1.57 -6.46 -17.58
CA THR A 47 0.76 -7.59 -18.04
C THR A 47 -0.50 -7.70 -17.19
N PRO A 48 -1.71 -7.72 -17.80
CA PRO A 48 -2.94 -7.92 -17.05
C PRO A 48 -2.90 -9.22 -16.25
N LEU A 49 -3.42 -9.18 -15.04
CA LEU A 49 -3.51 -10.37 -14.20
C LEU A 49 -4.39 -11.43 -14.86
N PRO A 50 -4.04 -12.73 -14.73
CA PRO A 50 -4.91 -13.82 -15.12
C PRO A 50 -6.29 -13.75 -14.44
N ASP A 51 -7.26 -14.51 -14.97
CA ASP A 51 -8.54 -14.69 -14.30
C ASP A 51 -8.33 -15.27 -12.89
N ARG A 52 -9.02 -14.71 -11.89
CA ARG A 52 -8.99 -15.21 -10.52
C ARG A 52 -9.53 -16.64 -10.39
N ALA A 53 -10.34 -17.11 -11.35
CA ALA A 53 -10.79 -18.49 -11.41
C ALA A 53 -9.63 -19.48 -11.61
N ASP A 54 -8.56 -19.06 -12.30
CA ASP A 54 -7.31 -19.82 -12.40
C ASP A 54 -6.38 -19.45 -11.23
N GLN A 55 -6.60 -20.11 -10.10
CA GLN A 55 -5.84 -19.84 -8.88
C GLN A 55 -4.33 -20.03 -9.05
N ALA A 56 -3.90 -21.00 -9.88
CA ALA A 56 -2.50 -21.30 -10.08
C ALA A 56 -1.81 -20.19 -10.90
N ALA A 57 -2.40 -19.81 -12.03
CA ALA A 57 -1.88 -18.73 -12.87
C ALA A 57 -1.91 -17.39 -12.12
N PHE A 58 -3.00 -17.10 -11.41
CA PHE A 58 -3.14 -15.87 -10.61
C PHE A 58 -2.08 -15.79 -9.51
N SER A 59 -1.90 -16.85 -8.73
CA SER A 59 -0.90 -16.89 -7.65
C SER A 59 0.53 -16.78 -8.19
N ARG A 60 0.82 -17.41 -9.34
CA ARG A 60 2.11 -17.28 -10.01
C ARG A 60 2.36 -15.84 -10.44
N ALA A 61 1.38 -15.18 -11.07
CA ALA A 61 1.49 -13.81 -11.52
C ALA A 61 1.72 -12.82 -10.37
N THR A 62 0.98 -12.95 -9.26
CA THR A 62 1.14 -12.07 -8.10
C THR A 62 2.49 -12.25 -7.39
N ALA A 63 3.02 -13.48 -7.35
CA ALA A 63 4.37 -13.73 -6.84
C ALA A 63 5.45 -13.06 -7.70
N LEU A 64 5.31 -13.11 -9.03
CA LEU A 64 6.27 -12.45 -9.92
C LEU A 64 6.18 -10.93 -9.86
N LEU A 65 5.00 -10.36 -9.65
CA LEU A 65 4.86 -8.92 -9.41
C LEU A 65 5.58 -8.47 -8.13
N GLU A 66 5.66 -9.30 -7.10
CA GLU A 66 6.46 -9.00 -5.91
C GLU A 66 7.96 -8.89 -6.24
N ALA A 67 8.49 -9.79 -7.07
CA ALA A 67 9.88 -9.72 -7.53
C ALA A 67 10.16 -8.45 -8.33
N VAL A 68 9.26 -8.11 -9.27
CA VAL A 68 9.36 -6.91 -10.10
C VAL A 68 9.27 -5.64 -9.25
N ALA A 69 8.31 -5.57 -8.32
CA ALA A 69 8.14 -4.43 -7.42
C ALA A 69 9.36 -4.22 -6.51
N GLY A 70 10.01 -5.31 -6.08
CA GLY A 70 11.23 -5.25 -5.26
C GLY A 70 12.52 -5.03 -6.04
N ASN A 71 12.49 -4.95 -7.38
CA ASN A 71 13.67 -4.76 -8.20
C ASN A 71 13.93 -3.26 -8.48
N ALA A 72 15.13 -2.79 -8.15
CA ALA A 72 15.55 -1.40 -8.34
C ALA A 72 15.71 -0.98 -9.83
N HIS A 73 15.87 -1.94 -10.74
CA HIS A 73 15.91 -1.71 -12.19
C HIS A 73 14.52 -1.60 -12.81
N THR A 74 13.46 -1.93 -12.09
CA THR A 74 12.09 -1.69 -12.56
C THR A 74 11.88 -0.17 -12.66
N PRO A 75 11.42 0.35 -13.82
CA PRO A 75 11.20 1.78 -14.01
C PRO A 75 10.31 2.38 -12.92
N VAL A 76 10.56 3.64 -12.58
CA VAL A 76 9.81 4.35 -11.53
C VAL A 76 8.33 4.38 -11.88
N GLU A 77 8.00 4.66 -13.14
CA GLU A 77 6.64 4.70 -13.66
C GLU A 77 5.90 3.35 -13.56
N ASP A 78 6.62 2.23 -13.59
CA ASP A 78 6.06 0.89 -13.45
C ASP A 78 5.87 0.54 -11.97
N ARG A 79 6.83 0.94 -11.10
CA ARG A 79 6.67 0.81 -9.64
C ARG A 79 5.53 1.67 -9.12
N VAL A 80 5.37 2.90 -9.63
CA VAL A 80 4.21 3.77 -9.35
C VAL A 80 2.93 3.09 -9.83
N PHE A 81 2.88 2.59 -11.06
CA PHE A 81 1.71 1.88 -11.57
C PHE A 81 1.32 0.69 -10.67
N LEU A 82 2.28 -0.13 -10.25
CA LEU A 82 2.02 -1.25 -9.35
C LEU A 82 1.53 -0.76 -7.98
N ALA A 83 2.14 0.30 -7.44
CA ALA A 83 1.74 0.91 -6.17
C ALA A 83 0.30 1.46 -6.20
N GLU A 84 -0.14 2.03 -7.33
CA GLU A 84 -1.50 2.58 -7.48
C GLU A 84 -2.56 1.51 -7.72
N THR A 85 -2.21 0.45 -8.45
CA THR A 85 -3.21 -0.47 -9.03
C THR A 85 -3.30 -1.83 -8.34
N MET A 86 -2.23 -2.28 -7.70
CA MET A 86 -2.20 -3.63 -7.13
C MET A 86 -2.81 -3.66 -5.73
N PRO A 87 -3.76 -4.57 -5.46
CA PRO A 87 -4.39 -4.70 -4.14
C PRO A 87 -3.64 -5.66 -3.21
N PHE A 88 -2.40 -6.03 -3.54
CA PHE A 88 -1.68 -7.13 -2.90
C PHE A 88 -0.73 -6.63 -1.82
N PRO A 89 -0.92 -7.03 -0.55
CA PRO A 89 -0.07 -6.55 0.54
C PRO A 89 1.42 -6.85 0.34
N ASN A 90 1.79 -8.00 -0.22
CA ASN A 90 3.20 -8.34 -0.46
C ASN A 90 3.87 -7.38 -1.46
N VAL A 91 3.17 -6.97 -2.52
CA VAL A 91 3.64 -5.97 -3.49
C VAL A 91 3.75 -4.59 -2.83
N LEU A 92 2.68 -4.13 -2.16
CA LEU A 92 2.64 -2.80 -1.54
C LEU A 92 3.67 -2.65 -0.41
N VAL A 93 3.96 -3.72 0.33
CA VAL A 93 5.00 -3.72 1.37
C VAL A 93 6.41 -3.56 0.80
N LYS A 94 6.69 -4.07 -0.41
CA LYS A 94 7.97 -3.82 -1.07
C LYS A 94 8.09 -2.35 -1.47
N LEU A 95 7.02 -1.82 -2.07
CA LEU A 95 6.96 -0.46 -2.61
C LEU A 95 6.86 0.61 -1.52
N SER A 96 6.41 0.28 -0.30
CA SER A 96 6.36 1.25 0.81
C SER A 96 7.74 1.63 1.34
N GLY A 97 8.77 0.82 1.07
CA GLY A 97 10.16 1.10 1.41
C GLY A 97 10.98 1.63 0.23
N ASP A 98 10.32 2.01 -0.86
CA ASP A 98 10.97 2.42 -2.10
C ASP A 98 11.81 3.70 -1.91
N PRO A 99 13.01 3.81 -2.52
CA PRO A 99 13.80 5.04 -2.44
C PRO A 99 13.09 6.27 -3.02
N GLU A 100 12.25 6.09 -4.04
CA GLU A 100 11.53 7.18 -4.70
C GLU A 100 10.25 7.55 -3.93
N ALA A 101 10.16 8.81 -3.50
CA ALA A 101 9.00 9.31 -2.77
C ALA A 101 7.69 9.19 -3.58
N SER A 102 7.76 9.33 -4.91
CA SER A 102 6.61 9.17 -5.80
C SER A 102 5.99 7.77 -5.72
N VAL A 103 6.82 6.72 -5.59
CA VAL A 103 6.36 5.34 -5.42
C VAL A 103 5.71 5.16 -4.05
N ARG A 104 6.35 5.63 -2.98
CA ARG A 104 5.78 5.56 -1.62
C ARG A 104 4.47 6.34 -1.50
N LYS A 105 4.37 7.50 -2.17
CA LYS A 105 3.15 8.32 -2.26
C LYS A 105 2.03 7.57 -2.97
N ALA A 106 2.34 6.86 -4.06
CA ALA A 106 1.38 6.00 -4.73
C ALA A 106 0.85 4.88 -3.83
N VAL A 107 1.73 4.24 -3.03
CA VAL A 107 1.28 3.25 -2.02
C VAL A 107 0.37 3.92 -0.98
N ALA A 108 0.75 5.11 -0.49
CA ALA A 108 -0.03 5.87 0.48
C ALA A 108 -1.43 6.24 -0.04
N GLY A 109 -1.58 6.45 -1.35
CA GLY A 109 -2.86 6.77 -2.00
C GLY A 109 -3.72 5.55 -2.36
N ASN A 110 -3.19 4.33 -2.24
CA ASN A 110 -3.90 3.13 -2.66
C ASN A 110 -5.03 2.77 -1.68
N GLU A 111 -6.28 2.76 -2.16
CA GLU A 111 -7.47 2.45 -1.32
C GLU A 111 -7.60 0.96 -0.96
N ALA A 112 -6.92 0.07 -1.70
CA ALA A 112 -6.87 -1.36 -1.39
C ALA A 112 -5.89 -1.67 -0.24
N ASP A 113 -5.13 -0.67 0.21
CA ASP A 113 -4.11 -0.85 1.24
C ASP A 113 -4.71 -1.21 2.61
N LYS A 114 -3.86 -1.78 3.46
CA LYS A 114 -4.19 -2.13 4.84
C LYS A 114 -3.93 -0.92 5.73
N ASN A 115 -4.81 -0.74 6.71
CA ASN A 115 -4.73 0.35 7.69
C ASN A 115 -3.35 0.43 8.38
N TRP A 116 -2.69 -0.70 8.61
CA TRP A 116 -1.37 -0.75 9.24
C TRP A 116 -0.26 -0.25 8.31
N LEU A 117 -0.37 -0.46 7.00
CA LEU A 117 0.64 -0.03 6.03
C LEU A 117 0.50 1.47 5.75
N VAL A 118 -0.72 1.95 5.55
CA VAL A 118 -0.97 3.40 5.47
C VAL A 118 -0.53 4.11 6.75
N GLY A 119 -0.77 3.50 7.91
CA GLY A 119 -0.31 4.01 9.20
C GLY A 119 1.21 4.06 9.38
N LEU A 120 1.97 3.26 8.63
CA LEU A 120 3.43 3.40 8.53
C LEU A 120 3.78 4.66 7.71
N LEU A 121 3.08 4.87 6.59
CA LEU A 121 3.32 5.98 5.67
C LEU A 121 2.89 7.35 6.20
N THR A 122 1.99 7.43 7.20
CA THR A 122 1.72 8.71 7.89
C THR A 122 2.93 9.25 8.65
N LYS A 123 4.02 8.49 8.76
CA LYS A 123 5.29 8.84 9.41
C LYS A 123 6.46 8.87 8.42
N ASP A 124 6.19 8.87 7.11
CA ASP A 124 7.22 8.95 6.09
C ASP A 124 8.09 10.21 6.25
N ALA A 125 9.34 10.16 5.78
CA ALA A 125 10.21 11.33 5.81
C ALA A 125 9.74 12.41 4.82
N ASP A 126 9.14 12.00 3.71
CA ASP A 126 8.63 12.89 2.68
C ASP A 126 7.24 13.44 3.07
N PRO A 127 7.06 14.78 3.09
CA PRO A 127 5.77 15.39 3.43
C PRO A 127 4.62 14.95 2.52
N GLU A 128 4.83 14.86 1.20
CA GLU A 128 3.74 14.51 0.28
C GLU A 128 3.25 13.07 0.50
N VAL A 129 4.15 12.16 0.87
CA VAL A 129 3.80 10.78 1.24
C VAL A 129 2.97 10.78 2.53
N ARG A 130 3.41 11.51 3.58
CA ARG A 130 2.67 11.60 4.85
C ARG A 130 1.27 12.15 4.65
N ASP A 131 1.17 13.24 3.89
CA ASP A 131 -0.06 13.97 3.66
C ASP A 131 -1.06 13.10 2.87
N THR A 132 -0.57 12.42 1.82
CA THR A 132 -1.37 11.45 1.06
C THR A 132 -1.87 10.32 1.98
N ALA A 133 -1.01 9.78 2.84
CA ALA A 133 -1.38 8.74 3.78
C ALA A 133 -2.43 9.22 4.79
N LEU A 134 -2.33 10.45 5.31
CA LEU A 134 -3.30 11.00 6.26
C LEU A 134 -4.71 11.12 5.66
N LEU A 135 -4.79 11.41 4.37
CA LEU A 135 -6.05 11.57 3.64
C LEU A 135 -6.63 10.27 3.11
N ASN A 136 -5.88 9.16 3.12
CA ASN A 136 -6.39 7.87 2.68
C ASN A 136 -7.57 7.39 3.56
N PRO A 137 -8.67 6.87 2.96
CA PRO A 137 -9.82 6.34 3.70
C PRO A 137 -9.53 5.15 4.64
N ARG A 138 -8.42 4.44 4.41
CA ARG A 138 -7.96 3.32 5.24
C ARG A 138 -7.25 3.77 6.51
N THR A 139 -6.90 5.06 6.60
CA THR A 139 -6.20 5.64 7.75
C THR A 139 -7.12 5.71 8.95
N SER A 140 -6.66 5.16 10.06
CA SER A 140 -7.45 5.16 11.30
C SER A 140 -7.62 6.58 11.85
N TRP A 141 -8.72 6.81 12.56
CA TRP A 141 -8.96 8.07 13.28
C TRP A 141 -7.85 8.43 14.26
N LYS A 142 -7.23 7.43 14.89
CA LYS A 142 -6.08 7.64 15.77
C LYS A 142 -4.89 8.23 15.00
N MET A 143 -4.57 7.67 13.84
CA MET A 143 -3.45 8.15 13.01
C MET A 143 -3.74 9.54 12.43
N ARG A 144 -4.99 9.82 12.02
CA ARG A 144 -5.42 11.16 11.58
C ARG A 144 -5.32 12.18 12.72
N LEU A 145 -5.65 11.79 13.94
CA LEU A 145 -5.49 12.64 15.13
C LEU A 145 -4.02 12.95 15.41
N GLU A 146 -3.15 11.94 15.38
CA GLU A 146 -1.70 12.11 15.52
C GLU A 146 -1.14 13.05 14.42
N GLY A 147 -1.57 12.88 13.17
CA GLY A 147 -1.19 13.77 12.07
C GLY A 147 -1.70 15.19 12.25
N ALA A 148 -2.95 15.39 12.65
CA ALA A 148 -3.51 16.71 12.92
C ALA A 148 -2.79 17.46 14.07
N GLN A 149 -2.13 16.73 14.98
CA GLN A 149 -1.32 17.30 16.05
C GLN A 149 0.14 17.57 15.63
N ASN A 150 0.58 17.00 14.51
CA ASN A 150 1.95 17.14 14.04
C ASN A 150 2.19 18.57 13.51
N PRO A 151 3.15 19.32 14.06
CA PRO A 151 3.45 20.69 13.64
C PRO A 151 4.11 20.77 12.25
N ASP A 152 4.49 19.64 11.64
CA ASP A 152 5.13 19.60 10.33
C ASP A 152 4.14 19.28 9.19
N VAL A 153 2.86 19.03 9.52
CA VAL A 153 1.82 18.84 8.50
C VAL A 153 1.44 20.18 7.89
N ASP A 154 1.27 20.20 6.58
CA ASP A 154 1.03 21.43 5.84
C ASP A 154 -0.41 21.95 6.02
N ALA A 155 -0.61 23.22 5.68
CA ALA A 155 -1.89 23.88 5.84
C ALA A 155 -3.00 23.25 4.96
N ALA A 156 -2.65 22.70 3.79
CA ALA A 156 -3.60 22.11 2.86
C ALA A 156 -4.17 20.77 3.37
N THR A 157 -3.31 19.94 3.95
CA THR A 157 -3.66 18.68 4.58
C THR A 157 -4.47 18.92 5.85
N LEU A 158 -4.08 19.91 6.66
CA LEU A 158 -4.88 20.35 7.81
C LEU A 158 -6.27 20.83 7.38
N ASP A 159 -6.36 21.63 6.31
CA ASP A 159 -7.62 22.08 5.72
C ASP A 159 -8.48 20.88 5.27
N ALA A 160 -7.91 19.85 4.64
CA ALA A 160 -8.62 18.62 4.30
C ALA A 160 -9.09 17.82 5.54
N LEU A 161 -8.24 17.63 6.55
CA LEU A 161 -8.59 16.96 7.80
C LEU A 161 -9.69 17.71 8.58
N SER A 162 -9.73 19.03 8.48
CA SER A 162 -10.75 19.89 9.10
C SER A 162 -12.16 19.67 8.57
N ARG A 163 -12.33 18.95 7.44
CA ARG A 163 -13.62 18.71 6.78
C ARG A 163 -14.24 17.36 7.13
N LEU A 164 -13.48 16.49 7.80
CA LEU A 164 -13.91 15.13 8.13
C LEU A 164 -15.14 15.15 9.03
N GLY A 165 -16.16 14.36 8.66
CA GLY A 165 -17.43 14.22 9.37
C GLY A 165 -18.39 15.42 9.23
N VAL A 166 -18.06 16.43 8.43
CA VAL A 166 -18.94 17.59 8.16
C VAL A 166 -19.16 17.79 6.67
N GLU A 167 -18.10 17.81 5.88
CA GLU A 167 -18.14 17.96 4.42
C GLU A 167 -17.73 16.64 3.74
N THR A 168 -16.67 16.01 4.26
CA THR A 168 -16.17 14.71 3.79
C THR A 168 -16.49 13.61 4.80
N GLU A 169 -16.63 12.37 4.34
CA GLU A 169 -16.93 11.21 5.20
C GLU A 169 -18.11 11.46 6.17
N GLN A 170 -19.27 11.91 5.67
CA GLN A 170 -20.41 12.33 6.52
C GLN A 170 -20.95 11.22 7.46
N ASN A 171 -20.67 9.95 7.14
CA ASN A 171 -21.01 8.80 7.99
C ASN A 171 -19.94 8.49 9.06
N ALA A 172 -18.92 9.34 9.21
CA ALA A 172 -17.87 9.17 10.20
C ALA A 172 -18.42 9.23 11.64
N PRO A 173 -17.82 8.51 12.59
CA PRO A 173 -18.15 8.65 14.00
C PRO A 173 -17.94 10.10 14.47
N ALA A 174 -19.04 10.79 14.81
CA ALA A 174 -19.03 12.24 15.08
C ALA A 174 -17.98 12.66 16.12
N VAL A 175 -17.79 11.85 17.17
CA VAL A 175 -16.80 12.08 18.23
C VAL A 175 -15.37 11.99 17.70
N LEU A 176 -15.05 10.96 16.90
CA LEU A 176 -13.69 10.79 16.38
C LEU A 176 -13.36 11.87 15.35
N ALA A 177 -14.31 12.20 14.50
CA ALA A 177 -14.17 13.28 13.52
C ALA A 177 -13.95 14.64 14.23
N SER A 178 -14.75 14.96 15.26
CA SER A 178 -14.57 16.22 16.00
C SER A 178 -13.24 16.30 16.75
N MET A 179 -12.70 15.17 17.25
CA MET A 179 -11.37 15.13 17.86
C MET A 179 -10.27 15.52 16.87
N VAL A 180 -10.32 15.01 15.64
CA VAL A 180 -9.36 15.38 14.59
C VAL A 180 -9.50 16.86 14.24
N ARG A 181 -10.72 17.36 14.00
CA ARG A 181 -10.94 18.78 13.68
C ARG A 181 -10.50 19.72 14.81
N ARG A 182 -10.69 19.32 16.07
CA ARG A 182 -10.20 20.07 17.23
C ARG A 182 -8.67 20.11 17.28
N ALA A 183 -8.00 19.00 16.93
CA ALA A 183 -6.55 18.99 16.83
C ALA A 183 -6.06 19.92 15.71
N VAL A 184 -6.72 19.90 14.54
CA VAL A 184 -6.42 20.85 13.45
C VAL A 184 -6.55 22.30 13.93
N ALA A 185 -7.64 22.65 14.64
CA ALA A 185 -7.84 24.01 15.16
C ALA A 185 -6.71 24.48 16.10
N GLY A 186 -6.05 23.53 16.78
CA GLY A 186 -4.94 23.80 17.69
C GLY A 186 -3.56 23.66 17.06
N ASN A 187 -3.45 23.32 15.77
CA ASN A 187 -2.18 23.11 15.10
C ASN A 187 -1.56 24.46 14.69
N PRO A 188 -0.26 24.70 14.92
CA PRO A 188 0.40 25.97 14.58
C PRO A 188 0.38 26.29 13.07
N ASN A 189 0.31 25.29 12.19
CA ASN A 189 0.31 25.47 10.73
C ASN A 189 -1.09 25.62 10.13
N VAL A 190 -2.15 25.64 10.94
CA VAL A 190 -3.51 25.82 10.42
C VAL A 190 -3.65 27.18 9.76
N SER A 191 -4.22 27.22 8.55
CA SER A 191 -4.41 28.50 7.87
C SER A 191 -5.47 29.37 8.59
N PRO A 192 -5.36 30.71 8.53
CA PRO A 192 -6.38 31.60 9.07
C PRO A 192 -7.79 31.31 8.53
N GLU A 193 -7.90 30.95 7.25
CA GLU A 193 -9.18 30.59 6.61
C GLU A 193 -9.77 29.31 7.21
N THR A 194 -8.94 28.28 7.38
CA THR A 194 -9.34 27.02 8.02
C THR A 194 -9.75 27.26 9.45
N LYS A 195 -8.97 28.06 10.20
CA LYS A 195 -9.26 28.41 11.60
C LYS A 195 -10.58 29.20 11.71
N ALA A 196 -10.82 30.17 10.83
CA ALA A 196 -12.06 30.93 10.78
C ALA A 196 -13.29 30.06 10.47
N ARG A 197 -13.14 29.05 9.61
CA ARG A 197 -14.19 28.05 9.35
C ARG A 197 -14.44 27.18 10.58
N LEU A 198 -13.38 26.68 11.21
CA LEU A 198 -13.47 25.85 12.43
C LEU A 198 -14.06 26.61 13.63
N ALA A 199 -13.91 27.94 13.69
CA ALA A 199 -14.58 28.77 14.70
C ALA A 199 -16.13 28.73 14.61
N ARG A 200 -16.67 28.21 13.50
CA ARG A 200 -18.10 28.00 13.25
C ARG A 200 -18.46 26.50 13.17
N ASP A 201 -17.58 25.62 13.64
CA ASP A 201 -17.81 24.17 13.61
C ASP A 201 -19.05 23.77 14.44
N PRO A 202 -19.84 22.77 13.99
CA PRO A 202 -20.99 22.28 14.75
C PRO A 202 -20.61 21.73 16.15
N SER A 203 -19.36 21.30 16.34
CA SER A 203 -18.84 20.94 17.66
C SER A 203 -18.35 22.17 18.41
N GLY A 204 -19.01 22.49 19.53
CA GLY A 204 -18.61 23.62 20.39
C GLY A 204 -17.19 23.52 20.95
N GLU A 205 -16.61 22.32 21.06
CA GLU A 205 -15.21 22.16 21.47
C GLU A 205 -14.22 22.57 20.38
N VAL A 206 -14.53 22.25 19.12
CA VAL A 206 -13.73 22.65 17.95
C VAL A 206 -13.81 24.16 17.78
N ALA A 207 -15.03 24.72 17.82
CA ALA A 207 -15.26 26.15 17.69
C ALA A 207 -14.50 26.97 18.75
N ARG A 208 -14.55 26.54 20.02
CA ARG A 208 -13.81 27.18 21.10
C ARG A 208 -12.30 27.12 20.88
N ARG A 209 -11.78 25.95 20.49
CA ARG A 209 -10.34 25.77 20.25
C ARG A 209 -9.83 26.63 19.11
N ALA A 210 -10.64 26.85 18.07
CA ALA A 210 -10.30 27.71 16.95
C ALA A 210 -10.39 29.22 17.29
N ALA A 211 -11.09 29.59 18.37
CA ALA A 211 -11.21 30.98 18.83
C ALA A 211 -10.10 31.41 19.80
N GLU A 212 -9.34 30.45 20.33
CA GLU A 212 -8.12 30.67 21.15
C GLU A 212 -6.91 31.05 20.28
#